data_AF-A0A4Z2EEP4-F1
#
_entry.id   AF-A0A4Z2EEP4-F1
#
_cell.length_a   1.000
_cell.length_b   1.000
_cell.length_c   1.000
_cell.angle_alpha   90.00
_cell.angle_beta   90.00
_cell.angle_gamma   90.00
#
_symmetry.space_group_name_H-M   'P 1'
#
loop_
_entity.id
_entity.type
_entity.pdbx_description
1 polymer ?
#
loop_
_entity_poly.entity_id
_entity_poly.type
_entity_poly.pdbx_seq_one_letter_code
_entity_poly.pdbx_strand_id
1 'polypeptide(L)'
;MADMTRGYLHWVNERGTMLPIGPVLLSPSSLFSALHREVIEKKPEKFKVECLNDIKNLFYPNTEPFYAAFGNRPTDVYSYKEVGVPLNRIFTVNPKGELVQEHAKTNISSYVRLGEVVDHVFPLKMRASSSDFPCSDTYSHFTYWRQQLPRVDHAGTTPPQTPLPSS
;
A
#
# COMPACT_ATOMS: atom_id res chain seq x y z
N MET A 1 20.43 14.47 -8.53
CA MET A 1 20.26 13.77 -7.23
C MET A 1 19.28 12.61 -7.35
N ALA A 2 18.11 12.81 -7.96
CA ALA A 2 17.13 11.75 -8.21
C ALA A 2 17.71 10.51 -8.92
N ASP A 3 18.54 10.68 -9.95
CA ASP A 3 19.15 9.55 -10.66
C ASP A 3 20.19 8.80 -9.82
N MET A 4 20.88 9.50 -8.91
CA MET A 4 21.78 8.84 -7.94
C MET A 4 20.99 7.98 -6.96
N THR A 5 19.89 8.50 -6.40
CA THR A 5 19.02 7.75 -5.50
C THR A 5 18.39 6.55 -6.21
N ARG A 6 17.89 6.75 -7.44
CA ARG A 6 17.33 5.66 -8.26
C ARG A 6 18.39 4.58 -8.53
N GLY A 7 19.59 4.99 -8.94
CA GLY A 7 20.71 4.08 -9.17
C GLY A 7 21.10 3.31 -7.91
N TYR A 8 21.22 4.00 -6.77
CA TYR A 8 21.49 3.38 -5.49
C TYR A 8 20.46 2.30 -5.15
N LEU A 9 19.16 2.62 -5.21
CA LEU A 9 18.08 1.67 -4.90
C LEU A 9 18.08 0.45 -5.83
N HIS A 10 18.47 0.61 -7.09
CA HIS A 10 18.58 -0.49 -8.05
C HIS A 10 19.72 -1.47 -7.73
N TRP A 11 20.79 -1.00 -7.07
CA TRP A 11 21.98 -1.79 -6.78
C TRP A 11 22.08 -2.27 -5.33
N VAL A 12 21.20 -1.81 -4.43
CA VAL A 12 21.14 -2.33 -3.06
C VAL A 12 20.81 -3.82 -3.10
N ASN A 13 21.71 -4.61 -2.51
CA ASN A 13 21.58 -6.04 -2.38
C ASN A 13 21.97 -6.44 -0.96
N GLU A 14 21.03 -7.02 -0.23
CA GLU A 14 21.26 -7.59 1.09
C GLU A 14 21.16 -9.12 1.00
N ARG A 15 22.30 -9.80 1.13
CA ARG A 15 22.39 -11.28 1.15
C ARG A 15 21.69 -11.97 -0.03
N GLY A 16 21.76 -11.37 -1.22
CA GLY A 16 21.10 -11.86 -2.42
C GLY A 16 19.68 -11.33 -2.65
N THR A 17 19.13 -10.58 -1.70
CA THR A 17 17.81 -9.94 -1.81
C THR A 17 17.96 -8.52 -2.31
N MET A 18 17.33 -8.21 -3.44
CA MET A 18 17.31 -6.86 -4.01
C MET A 18 15.96 -6.19 -3.74
N LEU A 19 15.94 -4.85 -3.77
CA LEU A 19 14.70 -4.10 -3.64
C LEU A 19 13.80 -4.32 -4.88
N PRO A 20 12.47 -4.43 -4.70
CA PRO A 20 11.56 -4.51 -5.82
C PRO A 20 11.58 -3.20 -6.64
N ILE A 21 11.36 -3.31 -7.94
CA ILE A 21 11.26 -2.15 -8.83
C ILE A 21 10.03 -1.32 -8.44
N GLY A 22 10.21 -0.01 -8.31
CA GLY A 22 9.13 0.93 -7.99
C GLY A 22 9.47 2.37 -8.37
N PRO A 23 8.46 3.25 -8.47
CA PRO A 23 8.67 4.66 -8.76
C PRO A 23 9.36 5.36 -7.57
N VAL A 24 10.28 6.28 -7.88
CA VAL A 24 10.84 7.21 -6.89
C VAL A 24 10.13 8.54 -7.07
N LEU A 25 9.26 8.85 -6.12
CA LEU A 25 8.47 10.06 -6.12
C LEU A 25 9.24 11.18 -5.42
N LEU A 26 9.27 12.33 -6.08
CA LEU A 26 9.87 13.54 -5.53
C LEU A 26 8.73 14.49 -5.20
N SER A 27 8.87 15.21 -4.08
CA SER A 27 7.96 16.29 -3.75
C SER A 27 7.86 17.27 -4.94
N PRO A 28 6.66 17.73 -5.33
CA PRO A 28 6.42 18.49 -6.57
C PRO A 28 6.97 19.92 -6.58
N SER A 29 7.88 20.32 -5.69
CA SER A 29 8.58 21.62 -5.80
C SER A 29 10.04 21.44 -6.21
N SER A 30 10.50 22.29 -7.13
CA SER A 30 11.91 22.37 -7.53
C SER A 30 12.81 22.35 -6.29
N LEU A 31 13.87 21.54 -6.32
CA LEU A 31 14.79 21.28 -5.20
C LEU A 31 15.17 22.55 -4.42
N PHE A 32 15.24 23.70 -5.10
CA PHE A 32 15.58 25.02 -4.56
C PHE A 32 14.43 25.71 -3.78
N SER A 33 13.17 25.54 -4.19
CA SER A 33 11.99 26.04 -3.47
C SER A 33 11.66 25.20 -2.24
N ALA A 34 11.93 23.89 -2.30
CA ALA A 34 11.83 22.98 -1.16
C ALA A 34 12.85 23.32 -0.06
N LEU A 35 14.11 23.60 -0.43
CA LEU A 35 15.17 23.99 0.49
C LEU A 35 14.90 25.35 1.15
N HIS A 36 14.40 26.33 0.38
CA HIS A 36 14.05 27.65 0.90
C HIS A 36 12.89 27.56 1.90
N ARG A 37 11.91 26.67 1.72
CA ARG A 37 10.75 26.52 2.62
C ARG A 37 11.03 25.62 3.82
N GLU A 38 11.90 24.61 3.68
CA GLU A 38 12.38 23.80 4.80
C GLU A 38 13.17 24.66 5.80
N VAL A 39 13.97 25.60 5.31
CA VAL A 39 14.83 26.48 6.13
C VAL A 39 14.11 27.76 6.61
N ILE A 40 13.12 28.30 5.87
CA ILE A 40 12.44 29.58 6.21
C ILE A 40 11.00 29.40 6.72
N GLU A 41 10.24 28.39 6.27
CA GLU A 41 8.80 28.26 6.55
C GLU A 41 8.45 27.17 7.60
N LYS A 42 9.41 26.29 7.94
CA LYS A 42 9.35 25.31 9.05
C LYS A 42 8.17 24.31 9.03
N LYS A 43 7.55 24.01 7.88
CA LYS A 43 6.44 23.04 7.76
C LYS A 43 6.67 21.98 6.67
N PRO A 44 7.60 21.04 6.86
CA PRO A 44 7.92 20.00 5.87
C PRO A 44 6.75 19.02 5.60
N GLU A 45 5.81 18.88 6.53
CA GLU A 45 4.69 17.93 6.44
C GLU A 45 3.67 18.23 5.33
N LYS A 46 3.49 19.50 4.94
CA LYS A 46 2.50 19.89 3.93
C LYS A 46 2.77 19.27 2.56
N PHE A 47 4.03 19.21 2.16
CA PHE A 47 4.41 18.71 0.83
C PHE A 47 4.17 17.22 0.64
N LYS A 48 4.46 16.44 1.69
CA LYS A 48 4.29 14.99 1.62
C LYS A 48 2.81 14.63 1.57
N VAL A 49 1.97 15.34 2.32
CA VAL A 49 0.51 15.20 2.25
C VAL A 49 -0.02 15.55 0.86
N GLU A 50 0.39 16.68 0.28
CA GLU A 50 -0.03 17.10 -1.07
C GLU A 50 0.35 16.06 -2.13
N CYS A 51 1.62 15.67 -2.20
CA CYS A 51 2.10 14.68 -3.17
C CYS A 51 1.38 13.34 -3.05
N LEU A 52 1.16 12.86 -1.83
CA LEU A 52 0.43 11.61 -1.59
C LEU A 52 -1.06 11.76 -1.93
N ASN A 53 -1.68 12.92 -1.69
CA ASN A 53 -3.06 13.18 -2.09
C ASN A 53 -3.22 13.25 -3.61
N ASP A 54 -2.28 13.88 -4.33
CA ASP A 54 -2.27 13.90 -5.79
C ASP A 54 -2.28 12.48 -6.34
N ILE A 55 -1.40 11.62 -5.79
CA ILE A 55 -1.36 10.20 -6.15
C ILE A 55 -2.68 9.51 -5.81
N LYS A 56 -3.22 9.72 -4.60
CA LYS A 56 -4.49 9.13 -4.16
C LYS A 56 -5.63 9.45 -5.12
N ASN A 57 -5.69 10.70 -5.60
CA ASN A 57 -6.72 11.15 -6.52
C ASN A 57 -6.65 10.49 -7.90
N LEU A 58 -5.48 9.96 -8.30
CA LEU A 58 -5.34 9.20 -9.55
C LEU A 58 -6.05 7.84 -9.52
N PHE A 59 -6.41 7.32 -8.34
CA PHE A 59 -6.99 5.98 -8.20
C PHE A 59 -8.53 5.96 -8.16
N TYR A 60 -9.21 7.06 -8.48
CA TYR A 60 -10.68 7.09 -8.49
C TYR A 60 -11.29 5.96 -9.35
N PRO A 61 -12.33 5.25 -8.86
CA PRO A 61 -13.12 5.51 -7.65
C PRO A 61 -12.55 4.94 -6.35
N ASN A 62 -11.41 4.25 -6.37
CA ASN A 62 -10.76 3.76 -5.17
C ASN A 62 -10.13 4.91 -4.38
N THR A 63 -10.70 5.23 -3.22
CA THR A 63 -10.25 6.31 -2.34
C THR A 63 -9.14 5.87 -1.37
N GLU A 64 -8.74 4.60 -1.33
CA GLU A 64 -7.74 4.07 -0.39
C GLU A 64 -6.65 3.25 -1.11
N PRO A 65 -5.82 3.88 -1.96
CA PRO A 65 -4.79 3.17 -2.71
C PRO A 65 -3.56 2.79 -1.87
N PHE A 66 -3.32 3.48 -0.75
CA PHE A 66 -2.17 3.24 0.12
C PHE A 66 -2.47 2.15 1.14
N TYR A 67 -1.82 0.98 0.99
CA TYR A 67 -2.04 -0.15 1.88
C TYR A 67 -1.30 -0.02 3.22
N ALA A 68 -0.03 0.38 3.17
CA ALA A 68 0.87 0.55 4.31
C ALA A 68 1.93 1.60 3.98
N ALA A 69 2.59 2.13 5.01
CA ALA A 69 3.64 3.13 4.84
C ALA A 69 4.76 2.95 5.85
N PHE A 70 5.99 3.18 5.39
CA PHE A 70 7.21 3.17 6.20
C PHE A 70 7.80 4.58 6.19
N GLY A 71 8.20 5.10 7.35
CA GLY A 71 8.83 6.40 7.50
C GLY A 71 9.86 6.38 8.62
N ASN A 72 10.64 7.43 8.75
CA ASN A 72 11.67 7.55 9.79
C ASN A 72 11.49 8.79 10.66
N ARG A 73 10.55 9.67 10.32
CA ARG A 73 10.22 10.89 11.06
C ARG A 73 8.77 10.88 11.55
N PRO A 74 8.46 11.49 12.70
CA PRO A 74 7.08 11.69 13.14
C PRO A 74 6.21 12.46 12.12
N THR A 75 6.83 13.33 11.31
CA THR A 75 6.17 14.06 10.22
C THR A 75 5.67 13.13 9.11
N ASP A 76 6.35 11.99 8.88
CA ASP A 76 5.93 10.99 7.91
C ASP A 76 4.63 10.33 8.38
N VAL A 77 4.56 9.97 9.67
CA VAL A 77 3.39 9.38 10.31
C VAL A 77 2.18 10.30 10.17
N TYR A 78 2.35 11.60 10.44
CA TYR A 78 1.30 12.59 10.20
C TYR A 78 0.83 12.56 8.74
N SER A 79 1.78 12.59 7.79
CA SER A 79 1.45 12.62 6.36
C SER A 79 0.66 11.39 5.90
N TYR A 80 1.02 10.21 6.42
CA TYR A 80 0.34 8.95 6.09
C TYR A 80 -1.07 8.87 6.69
N LYS A 81 -1.29 9.43 7.88
CA LYS A 81 -2.62 9.54 8.49
C LYS A 81 -3.55 10.39 7.65
N GLU A 82 -3.09 11.55 7.20
CA GLU A 82 -3.89 12.49 6.40
C GLU A 82 -4.39 11.86 5.09
N VAL A 83 -3.59 11.01 4.44
CA VAL A 83 -3.99 10.35 3.18
C VAL A 83 -4.79 9.06 3.39
N GLY A 84 -5.04 8.66 4.64
CA GLY A 84 -5.91 7.54 5.00
C GLY A 84 -5.21 6.19 5.18
N VAL A 85 -3.90 6.16 5.43
CA VAL A 85 -3.22 4.89 5.75
C VAL A 85 -3.66 4.44 7.16
N PRO A 86 -4.12 3.19 7.35
CA PRO A 86 -4.50 2.67 8.67
C PRO A 86 -3.34 2.71 9.67
N LEU A 87 -3.62 3.07 10.94
CA LEU A 87 -2.60 3.22 11.99
C LEU A 87 -1.79 1.94 12.27
N ASN A 88 -2.43 0.77 12.13
CA ASN A 88 -1.78 -0.53 12.28
C ASN A 88 -0.85 -0.89 11.10
N ARG A 89 -0.80 -0.04 10.07
CA ARG A 89 0.01 -0.21 8.86
C ARG A 89 0.94 0.97 8.59
N ILE A 90 1.08 1.86 9.55
CA ILE A 90 2.10 2.91 9.56
C ILE A 90 3.24 2.45 10.46
N PHE A 91 4.44 2.34 9.89
CA PHE A 91 5.64 1.88 10.57
C PHE A 91 6.69 2.99 10.60
N THR A 92 7.23 3.27 11.79
CA THR A 92 8.40 4.14 11.96
C THR A 92 9.65 3.29 12.13
N VAL A 93 10.68 3.58 11.33
CA VAL A 93 11.96 2.88 11.30
C VAL A 93 13.03 3.77 11.93
N ASN A 94 13.81 3.22 12.84
CA ASN A 94 14.97 3.94 13.38
C ASN A 94 16.30 3.47 12.73
N PRO A 95 17.42 4.18 12.94
CA PRO A 95 18.72 3.81 12.37
C PRO A 95 19.26 2.44 12.83
N LYS A 96 18.74 1.86 13.91
CA LYS A 96 19.10 0.51 14.38
C LYS A 96 18.34 -0.60 13.64
N GLY A 97 17.38 -0.24 12.76
CA GLY A 97 16.53 -1.19 12.05
C GLY A 97 15.32 -1.66 12.88
N GLU A 98 15.02 -1.00 14.00
CA GLU A 98 13.84 -1.28 14.81
C GLU A 98 12.61 -0.63 14.18
N LEU A 99 11.49 -1.35 14.19
CA LEU A 99 10.20 -0.96 13.65
C LEU A 99 9.22 -0.70 14.78
N VAL A 100 8.52 0.44 14.74
CA VAL A 100 7.44 0.77 15.66
C VAL A 100 6.16 1.03 14.87
N GLN A 101 5.08 0.33 15.21
CA GLN A 101 3.75 0.57 14.63
C GLN A 101 3.09 1.77 15.30
N GLU A 102 2.44 2.64 14.52
CA GLU A 102 1.77 3.82 15.09
C GLU A 102 0.61 3.45 16.02
N HIS A 103 -0.12 2.37 15.73
CA HIS A 103 -1.17 1.84 16.60
C HIS A 103 -0.65 1.25 17.92
N ALA A 104 0.59 0.72 17.93
CA ALA A 104 1.19 0.03 19.07
C ALA A 104 2.59 0.59 19.35
N LYS A 105 2.65 1.85 19.80
CA LYS A 105 3.91 2.60 20.00
C LYS A 105 4.90 1.95 20.96
N THR A 106 4.43 1.03 21.80
CA THR A 106 5.24 0.28 22.77
C THR A 106 5.75 -1.05 22.21
N ASN A 107 5.24 -1.50 21.06
CA ASN A 107 5.67 -2.73 20.41
C ASN A 107 6.81 -2.41 19.43
N ILE A 108 8.04 -2.62 19.90
CA ILE A 108 9.24 -2.52 19.07
C ILE A 108 9.48 -3.89 18.42
N SER A 109 9.51 -3.90 17.09
CA SER A 109 9.74 -5.07 16.24
C SER A 109 10.95 -4.84 15.32
N SER A 110 11.20 -5.75 14.38
CA SER A 110 12.26 -5.65 13.37
C SER A 110 11.75 -6.07 12.00
N TYR A 111 12.49 -5.73 10.93
CA TYR A 111 12.17 -6.22 9.58
C TYR A 111 12.17 -7.74 9.48
N VAL A 112 13.05 -8.42 10.23
CA VAL A 112 13.09 -9.89 10.29
C VAL A 112 11.76 -10.42 10.84
N ARG A 113 11.32 -9.89 11.99
CA ARG A 113 10.06 -10.32 12.60
C ARG A 113 8.85 -9.96 11.73
N LEU A 114 8.87 -8.80 11.07
CA LEU A 114 7.83 -8.43 10.11
C LEU A 114 7.79 -9.40 8.92
N GLY A 115 8.95 -9.85 8.45
CA GLY A 115 9.07 -10.87 7.40
C GLY A 115 8.46 -12.21 7.81
N GLU A 116 8.64 -12.63 9.06
CA GLU A 116 8.03 -13.87 9.59
C GLU A 116 6.49 -13.83 9.61
N VAL A 117 5.89 -12.64 9.75
CA VAL A 117 4.43 -12.45 9.77
C VAL A 117 3.89 -11.80 8.50
N VAL A 118 4.68 -11.73 7.43
CA VAL A 118 4.37 -10.95 6.23
C VAL A 118 3.04 -11.36 5.59
N ASP A 119 2.72 -12.65 5.55
CA ASP A 119 1.48 -13.16 4.96
C ASP A 119 0.22 -12.71 5.72
N HIS A 120 0.37 -12.41 7.02
CA HIS A 120 -0.71 -11.89 7.85
C HIS A 120 -0.84 -10.37 7.73
N VAL A 121 0.30 -9.66 7.62
CA VAL A 121 0.32 -8.19 7.55
C VAL A 121 0.03 -7.69 6.13
N PHE A 122 0.48 -8.43 5.12
CA PHE A 122 0.36 -8.17 3.68
C PHE A 122 -0.19 -9.41 2.97
N PRO A 123 -1.49 -9.76 3.19
CA PRO A 123 -2.09 -10.91 2.56
C PRO A 123 -2.17 -10.70 1.05
N LEU A 124 -2.02 -11.80 0.31
CA LEU A 124 -2.09 -11.80 -1.15
C LEU A 124 -3.50 -11.37 -1.60
N LYS A 125 -3.58 -10.25 -2.35
CA LYS A 125 -4.86 -9.76 -2.91
C LYS A 125 -5.42 -10.69 -3.99
N MET A 126 -4.54 -11.41 -4.69
CA MET A 126 -4.90 -12.43 -5.66
C MET A 126 -3.95 -13.59 -5.42
N ARG A 127 -4.47 -14.74 -4.99
CA ARG A 127 -3.74 -15.97 -5.29
C ARG A 127 -3.73 -16.02 -6.81
N ALA A 128 -2.54 -15.98 -7.44
CA ALA A 128 -2.42 -16.59 -8.76
C ALA A 128 -3.13 -17.94 -8.63
N SER A 129 -3.95 -18.32 -9.59
CA SER A 129 -4.81 -19.50 -9.55
C SER A 129 -4.02 -20.82 -9.42
N SER A 130 -3.27 -20.99 -8.34
CA SER A 130 -3.13 -22.24 -7.66
C SER A 130 -4.25 -22.24 -6.63
N SER A 131 -5.41 -22.70 -7.06
CA SER A 131 -6.06 -23.75 -6.28
C SER A 131 -4.95 -24.62 -5.66
N ASP A 132 -5.10 -25.04 -4.40
CA ASP A 132 -4.16 -26.01 -3.77
C ASP A 132 -4.07 -27.35 -4.56
N PHE A 133 -4.76 -27.43 -5.71
CA PHE A 133 -4.74 -28.43 -6.73
C PHE A 133 -4.27 -27.82 -8.06
N PRO A 134 -3.17 -28.27 -8.68
CA PRO A 134 -2.60 -27.71 -9.92
C PRO A 134 -3.45 -27.98 -11.19
N CYS A 135 -4.73 -28.30 -11.05
CA CYS A 135 -5.56 -28.92 -12.08
C CYS A 135 -7.05 -28.60 -11.92
N SER A 136 -7.40 -27.42 -11.38
CA SER A 136 -8.81 -27.01 -11.29
C SER A 136 -9.46 -26.90 -12.68
N ASP A 137 -8.66 -26.53 -13.69
CA ASP A 137 -9.13 -26.24 -15.05
C ASP A 137 -8.97 -27.44 -16.00
N THR A 138 -8.55 -28.61 -15.52
CA THR A 138 -8.34 -29.82 -16.33
C THR A 138 -9.26 -30.95 -15.90
N TYR A 139 -9.78 -31.71 -16.87
CA TYR A 139 -10.67 -32.83 -16.60
C TYR A 139 -9.93 -33.93 -15.83
N SER A 140 -10.39 -34.21 -14.61
CA SER A 140 -9.94 -35.30 -13.75
C SER A 140 -11.14 -35.98 -13.13
N HIS A 141 -11.03 -37.28 -12.85
CA HIS A 141 -12.06 -38.01 -12.10
C HIS A 141 -12.38 -37.34 -10.76
N PHE A 142 -11.40 -36.68 -10.14
CA PHE A 142 -11.61 -35.93 -8.89
C PHE A 142 -12.39 -34.62 -9.08
N THR A 143 -12.13 -33.87 -10.16
CA THR A 143 -12.85 -32.61 -10.45
C THR A 143 -14.25 -32.86 -11.00
N TYR A 144 -14.48 -33.98 -11.69
CA TYR A 144 -15.78 -34.34 -12.28
C TYR A 144 -16.89 -34.56 -11.24
N TRP A 145 -16.57 -35.20 -10.11
CA TRP A 145 -17.57 -35.54 -9.08
C TRP A 145 -17.82 -34.44 -8.05
N ARG A 146 -17.05 -33.34 -8.03
CA ARG A 146 -17.30 -32.22 -7.13
C ARG A 146 -18.35 -31.27 -7.71
N GLN A 147 -19.39 -30.99 -6.94
CA GLN A 147 -20.30 -29.89 -7.25
C GLN A 147 -19.52 -28.57 -7.27
N GLN A 148 -19.63 -27.85 -8.39
CA GLN A 148 -19.14 -26.47 -8.48
C GLN A 148 -19.90 -25.63 -7.46
N LEU A 149 -19.16 -24.87 -6.64
CA LEU A 149 -19.79 -24.00 -5.66
C LEU A 149 -20.67 -22.97 -6.39
N PRO A 150 -21.85 -22.62 -5.84
CA PRO A 150 -22.71 -21.60 -6.43
C PRO A 150 -21.92 -20.31 -6.64
N ARG A 151 -22.02 -19.75 -7.84
CA ARG A 151 -21.47 -18.42 -8.12
C ARG A 151 -22.21 -17.43 -7.23
N VAL A 152 -21.51 -16.83 -6.28
CA VAL A 152 -22.08 -15.78 -5.42
C VAL A 152 -22.18 -14.52 -6.27
N ASP A 153 -23.38 -14.20 -6.71
CA ASP A 153 -23.64 -12.91 -7.35
C ASP A 153 -23.55 -11.82 -6.27
N HIS A 154 -22.61 -10.88 -6.43
CA HIS A 154 -22.61 -9.66 -5.64
C HIS A 154 -23.85 -8.85 -6.05
N ALA A 155 -24.90 -8.90 -5.23
CA ALA A 155 -26.11 -8.12 -5.43
C ALA A 155 -25.76 -6.61 -5.40
N GLY A 156 -25.62 -6.02 -6.58
CA GLY A 156 -25.60 -4.58 -6.77
C GLY A 156 -26.98 -4.01 -6.47
N THR A 157 -27.01 -3.04 -5.57
CA THR A 157 -28.15 -2.22 -5.17
C THR A 157 -28.90 -1.67 -6.39
N THR A 158 -30.17 -2.03 -6.57
CA THR A 158 -31.06 -1.47 -7.59
C THR A 158 -31.48 -0.04 -7.22
N PRO A 159 -31.39 0.96 -8.12
CA PRO A 159 -32.02 2.27 -7.88
C PRO A 159 -33.55 2.20 -8.09
N PRO A 160 -34.35 3.07 -7.43
CA PRO A 160 -35.80 2.96 -7.42
C PRO A 160 -36.42 3.36 -8.77
N GLN A 161 -37.37 2.55 -9.26
CA GLN A 161 -38.17 2.87 -10.45
C GLN A 161 -39.35 3.78 -10.10
N THR A 162 -39.49 4.88 -10.84
CA THR A 162 -40.65 5.78 -10.82
C THR A 162 -41.82 5.16 -11.61
N PRO A 163 -43.05 5.10 -11.08
CA PRO A 163 -44.19 4.57 -11.84
C PRO A 163 -44.75 5.61 -12.83
N LEU A 164 -45.03 5.16 -14.06
CA LEU A 164 -45.80 5.91 -15.08
C LEU A 164 -47.31 5.89 -14.78
N PRO A 165 -48.08 6.92 -15.16
CA PRO A 165 -49.51 6.99 -14.88
C PRO A 165 -50.32 6.18 -15.90
N SER A 166 -51.29 5.40 -15.40
CA SER A 166 -52.31 4.75 -16.22
C SER A 166 -53.48 5.69 -16.49
N SER A 167 -53.97 5.68 -17.74
CA SER A 167 -55.14 6.41 -18.24
C SER A 167 -56.45 6.04 -17.56
#